data_AF-A0A352NAT8-F1
#
_entry.id   AF-A0A352NAT8-F1
#
_cell.length_a   1.000
_cell.length_b   1.000
_cell.length_c   1.000
_cell.angle_alpha   90.00
_cell.angle_beta   90.00
_cell.angle_gamma   90.00
#
_symmetry.space_group_name_H-M   'P 1'
#
loop_
_entity.id
_entity.type
_entity.pdbx_description
1 polymer ?
#
loop_
_entity_poly.entity_id
_entity_poly.type
_entity_poly.pdbx_seq_one_letter_code
_entity_poly.pdbx_strand_id
1 'polypeptide(L)'
;MEKEKNIVEQILDLWCSITGTDFNSNQYTFSLGEEFNLSTAREDLKSSLALDESGLTSLLLLDFFSDEYFRSKKYTIQELLDGKEDIQKVLDACKELKLLLRNPEIKLAIQDFSSKLKDILKKMDAQEDAFKTLENLGVMGYLRRDALKSMDTLTVHQFTQGETTSKYLQPKQDIFLFWNMAAAVRLGLKMSDGVFLGLVRDQFEYASFFVLVAKNGGTLTV
;
A
#
# COMPACT_ATOMS: atom_id res chain seq x y z
N MET A 1 -9.69 7.30 33.47
CA MET A 1 -8.32 7.16 32.96
C MET A 1 -8.43 7.10 31.44
N GLU A 2 -8.23 8.22 30.76
CA GLU A 2 -8.03 8.20 29.32
C GLU A 2 -6.78 7.38 29.02
N LYS A 3 -6.90 6.36 28.16
CA LYS A 3 -5.72 5.70 27.60
C LYS A 3 -4.94 6.78 26.84
N GLU A 4 -3.64 6.89 27.09
CA GLU A 4 -2.74 7.67 26.21
C GLU A 4 -3.02 7.25 24.76
N LYS A 5 -3.49 8.19 23.94
CA LYS A 5 -3.77 7.94 22.53
C LYS A 5 -2.50 7.52 21.84
N ASN A 6 -2.57 6.45 21.05
CA ASN A 6 -1.45 6.00 20.22
C ASN A 6 -1.05 7.13 19.25
N ILE A 7 0.25 7.27 18.94
CA ILE A 7 0.75 8.29 18.00
C ILE A 7 -0.01 8.27 16.65
N VAL A 8 -0.42 7.09 16.19
CA VAL A 8 -1.21 6.93 14.97
C VAL A 8 -2.59 7.57 15.11
N GLU A 9 -3.26 7.38 16.25
CA GLU A 9 -4.57 7.99 16.54
C GLU A 9 -4.46 9.51 16.63
N GLN A 10 -3.40 10.03 17.27
CA GLN A 10 -3.16 11.48 17.34
C GLN A 10 -2.96 12.11 15.95
N ILE A 11 -2.17 11.45 15.10
CA ILE A 11 -1.93 11.91 13.72
C ILE A 11 -3.22 11.88 12.90
N LEU A 12 -4.03 10.82 13.05
CA LEU A 12 -5.32 10.70 12.35
C LEU A 12 -6.33 11.75 12.80
N ASP A 13 -6.46 12.00 14.11
CA ASP A 13 -7.34 13.02 14.66
C ASP A 13 -6.96 14.42 14.13
N LEU A 14 -5.67 14.72 14.11
CA LEU A 14 -5.15 15.98 13.58
C LEU A 14 -5.40 16.11 12.08
N TRP A 15 -5.21 15.03 11.32
CA TRP A 15 -5.54 14.98 9.89
C TRP A 15 -7.03 15.25 9.62
N CYS A 16 -7.92 14.65 10.40
CA CYS A 16 -9.36 14.88 10.30
C CYS A 16 -9.72 16.33 10.63
N SER A 17 -9.08 16.91 11.66
CA SER A 17 -9.25 18.32 12.02
C SER A 17 -8.79 19.28 10.90
N ILE A 18 -7.66 18.99 10.25
CA ILE A 18 -7.10 19.81 9.16
C ILE A 18 -7.96 19.74 7.90
N THR A 19 -8.48 18.57 7.58
CA THR A 19 -9.27 18.34 6.37
C THR A 19 -10.75 18.72 6.55
N GLY A 20 -11.21 18.87 7.80
CA GLY A 20 -12.62 19.05 8.12
C GLY A 20 -13.47 17.82 7.76
N THR A 21 -12.83 16.67 7.60
CA THR A 21 -13.50 15.41 7.22
C THR A 21 -13.62 14.50 8.42
N ASP A 22 -14.78 13.87 8.56
CA ASP A 22 -14.95 12.77 9.51
C ASP A 22 -14.46 11.47 8.87
N PHE A 23 -13.52 10.81 9.55
CA PHE A 23 -12.94 9.53 9.15
C PHE A 23 -14.01 8.45 8.97
N ASN A 24 -15.08 8.49 9.75
CA ASN A 24 -16.17 7.50 9.72
C ASN A 24 -17.35 7.93 8.83
N SER A 25 -17.26 9.09 8.18
CA SER A 25 -18.32 9.55 7.29
C SER A 25 -18.46 8.65 6.06
N ASN A 26 -19.70 8.47 5.62
CA ASN A 26 -20.06 7.82 4.34
C ASN A 26 -20.26 8.85 3.22
N GLN A 27 -19.99 10.13 3.47
CA GLN A 27 -20.09 11.16 2.43
C GLN A 27 -18.90 11.04 1.48
N TYR A 28 -19.20 11.03 0.18
CA TYR A 28 -18.21 11.03 -0.89
C TYR A 28 -18.06 12.45 -1.44
N THR A 29 -16.88 13.02 -1.30
CA THR A 29 -16.45 14.19 -2.07
C THR A 29 -15.84 13.72 -3.38
N PHE A 30 -16.50 14.06 -4.48
CA PHE A 30 -15.95 13.89 -5.83
C PHE A 30 -15.19 15.16 -6.21
N SER A 31 -13.90 15.05 -6.47
CA SER A 31 -13.15 16.07 -7.21
C SER A 31 -13.19 15.76 -8.71
N LEU A 32 -13.45 16.77 -9.54
CA LEU A 32 -13.39 16.70 -11.00
C LEU A 32 -12.02 17.26 -11.44
N GLY A 33 -11.07 16.38 -11.81
CA GLY A 33 -9.73 16.76 -12.28
C GLY A 33 -8.58 16.08 -11.54
N GLU A 34 -7.36 16.63 -11.64
CA GLU A 34 -6.15 16.17 -10.92
C GLU A 34 -6.12 16.56 -9.43
N GLU A 35 -7.24 17.05 -8.89
CA GLU A 35 -7.31 17.50 -7.51
C GLU A 35 -7.33 16.30 -6.55
N PHE A 36 -6.46 16.36 -5.53
CA PHE A 36 -6.36 15.38 -4.45
C PHE A 36 -7.74 15.00 -3.91
N ASN A 37 -8.07 13.70 -3.99
CA ASN A 37 -9.38 13.19 -3.58
C ASN A 37 -9.35 12.69 -2.13
N LEU A 38 -9.97 13.46 -1.24
CA LEU A 38 -10.08 13.13 0.19
C LEU A 38 -10.87 11.85 0.45
N SER A 39 -11.85 11.50 -0.39
CA SER A 39 -12.62 10.27 -0.24
C SER A 39 -11.74 9.05 -0.50
N THR A 40 -10.95 9.06 -1.58
CA THR A 40 -10.01 7.99 -1.90
C THR A 40 -8.97 7.85 -0.79
N ALA A 41 -8.37 8.96 -0.36
CA ALA A 41 -7.41 8.95 0.74
C ALA A 41 -8.01 8.37 2.03
N ARG A 42 -9.26 8.71 2.36
CA ARG A 42 -9.96 8.14 3.53
C ARG A 42 -10.15 6.63 3.41
N GLU A 43 -10.64 6.13 2.28
CA GLU A 43 -10.85 4.69 2.09
C GLU A 43 -9.53 3.92 2.11
N ASP A 44 -8.46 4.52 1.56
CA ASP A 44 -7.12 3.95 1.61
C ASP A 44 -6.59 3.86 3.05
N LEU A 45 -6.82 4.89 3.87
CA LEU A 45 -6.46 4.89 5.29
C LEU A 45 -7.29 3.89 6.12
N LYS A 46 -8.59 3.79 5.86
CA LYS A 46 -9.44 2.76 6.50
C LYS A 46 -8.92 1.36 6.19
N SER A 47 -8.63 1.12 4.90
CA SER A 47 -8.09 -0.16 4.46
C SER A 47 -6.73 -0.44 5.10
N SER A 48 -5.83 0.54 5.18
CA SER A 48 -4.49 0.32 5.76
C SER A 48 -4.55 0.09 7.27
N LEU A 49 -5.42 0.79 8.01
CA LEU A 49 -5.60 0.56 9.45
C LEU A 49 -6.22 -0.81 9.75
N ALA A 50 -7.11 -1.30 8.89
CA ALA A 50 -7.70 -2.62 9.04
C ALA A 50 -6.69 -3.75 8.74
N LEU A 51 -5.79 -3.53 7.78
CA LEU A 51 -4.83 -4.54 7.30
C LEU A 51 -3.49 -4.55 8.06
N ASP A 52 -3.10 -3.44 8.69
CA ASP A 52 -1.79 -3.28 9.34
C ASP A 52 -1.93 -2.81 10.79
N GLU A 53 -1.85 -3.76 11.73
CA GLU A 53 -1.90 -3.49 13.17
C GLU A 53 -0.80 -2.54 13.66
N SER A 54 0.35 -2.48 12.97
CA SER A 54 1.45 -1.59 13.35
C SER A 54 1.18 -0.12 13.02
N GLY A 55 0.22 0.16 12.13
CA GLY A 55 -0.10 1.51 11.65
C GLY A 55 0.94 2.14 10.72
N LEU A 56 2.08 1.49 10.46
CA LEU A 56 3.14 2.02 9.60
C LEU A 56 2.66 2.28 8.16
N THR A 57 1.75 1.45 7.62
CA THR A 57 1.19 1.67 6.27
C THR A 57 0.38 2.96 6.24
N SER A 58 -0.45 3.20 7.26
CA SER A 58 -1.23 4.41 7.40
C SER A 58 -0.34 5.64 7.56
N LEU A 59 0.78 5.54 8.28
CA LEU A 59 1.73 6.63 8.44
C LEU A 59 2.44 6.99 7.13
N LEU A 60 2.86 5.99 6.34
CA LEU A 60 3.44 6.19 5.00
C LEU A 60 2.45 6.91 4.06
N LEU A 61 1.19 6.46 4.07
CA LEU A 61 0.13 7.07 3.27
C LEU A 61 -0.22 8.49 3.75
N LEU A 62 -0.28 8.73 5.06
CA LEU A 62 -0.56 10.06 5.63
C LEU A 62 0.53 11.08 5.31
N ASP A 63 1.80 10.69 5.30
CA ASP A 63 2.86 11.62 4.90
C ASP A 63 2.69 12.05 3.44
N PHE A 64 2.39 11.10 2.55
CA PHE A 64 2.08 11.39 1.14
C PHE A 64 0.80 12.23 0.97
N PHE A 65 -0.30 11.84 1.61
CA PHE A 65 -1.59 12.53 1.53
C PHE A 65 -1.52 13.95 2.09
N SER A 66 -0.77 14.16 3.16
CA SER A 66 -0.56 15.51 3.71
C SER A 66 0.19 16.40 2.74
N ASP A 67 1.24 15.91 2.07
CA ASP A 67 1.95 16.69 1.05
C ASP A 67 1.06 17.05 -0.14
N GLU A 68 0.30 16.09 -0.67
CA GLU A 68 -0.59 16.32 -1.80
C GLU A 68 -1.73 17.28 -1.46
N TYR A 69 -2.33 17.13 -0.27
CA TYR A 69 -3.36 18.05 0.21
C TYR A 69 -2.82 19.46 0.43
N PHE A 70 -1.64 19.61 1.03
CA PHE A 70 -1.04 20.93 1.25
C PHE A 70 -0.68 21.63 -0.07
N ARG A 71 -0.20 20.87 -1.07
CA ARG A 71 0.07 21.41 -2.41
C ARG A 71 -1.19 21.84 -3.15
N SER A 72 -2.34 21.20 -2.88
CA SER A 72 -3.60 21.56 -3.51
C SER A 72 -4.20 22.86 -2.96
N LYS A 73 -3.86 23.24 -1.71
CA LYS A 73 -4.33 24.48 -1.09
C LYS A 73 -3.58 25.71 -1.61
N LYS A 74 -4.33 26.70 -2.06
CA LYS A 74 -3.81 27.99 -2.54
C LYS A 74 -4.46 29.12 -1.76
N TYR A 75 -3.64 30.07 -1.32
CA TYR A 75 -4.09 31.29 -0.66
C TYR A 75 -3.50 32.49 -1.39
N THR A 76 -4.30 33.52 -1.59
CA THR A 76 -3.86 34.81 -2.11
C THR A 76 -3.20 35.63 -1.00
N ILE A 77 -2.35 36.59 -1.38
CA ILE A 77 -1.72 37.51 -0.42
C ILE A 77 -2.79 38.31 0.34
N GLN A 78 -3.89 38.69 -0.32
CA GLN A 78 -5.01 39.39 0.31
C GLN A 78 -5.65 38.55 1.42
N GLU A 79 -5.92 37.26 1.18
CA GLU A 79 -6.48 36.36 2.19
C GLU A 79 -5.53 36.16 3.39
N LEU A 80 -4.23 36.16 3.15
CA LEU A 80 -3.22 36.08 4.21
C LEU A 80 -3.16 37.38 5.04
N LEU A 81 -3.26 38.54 4.39
CA LEU A 81 -3.22 39.86 5.04
C LEU A 81 -4.51 40.16 5.81
N ASP A 82 -5.66 39.76 5.27
CA ASP A 82 -6.96 39.87 5.95
C ASP A 82 -7.08 38.92 7.14
N GLY A 83 -6.09 38.01 7.30
CA GLY A 83 -5.72 37.44 8.58
C GLY A 83 -6.90 36.90 9.36
N LYS A 84 -7.74 36.07 8.74
CA LYS A 84 -8.68 35.28 9.53
C LYS A 84 -7.84 34.38 10.43
N GLU A 85 -8.05 34.45 11.75
CA GLU A 85 -7.43 33.54 12.73
C GLU A 85 -7.49 32.07 12.28
N ASP A 86 -8.49 31.74 11.47
CA ASP A 86 -8.70 30.43 10.86
C ASP A 86 -7.53 29.97 9.97
N ILE A 87 -6.91 30.83 9.17
CA ILE A 87 -5.78 30.42 8.29
C ILE A 87 -4.55 30.09 9.14
N GLN A 88 -4.26 30.91 10.16
CA GLN A 88 -3.13 30.68 11.05
C GLN A 88 -3.33 29.40 11.87
N LYS A 89 -4.53 29.15 12.40
CA LYS A 89 -4.89 27.90 13.10
C LYS A 89 -4.67 26.67 12.22
N VAL A 90 -5.10 26.72 10.96
CA VAL A 90 -4.88 25.62 10.00
C VAL A 90 -3.38 25.42 9.73
N LEU A 91 -2.63 26.51 9.52
CA LEU A 91 -1.18 26.43 9.28
C LEU A 91 -0.44 25.78 10.46
N ASP A 92 -0.79 26.14 11.68
CA ASP A 92 -0.15 25.59 12.88
C ASP A 92 -0.50 24.12 13.08
N ALA A 93 -1.75 23.71 12.83
CA ALA A 93 -2.14 22.30 12.80
C ALA A 93 -1.36 21.52 11.72
N CYS A 94 -1.17 22.07 10.53
CA CYS A 94 -0.37 21.44 9.47
C CYS A 94 1.10 21.26 9.88
N LYS A 95 1.69 22.25 10.57
CA LYS A 95 3.06 22.13 11.11
C LYS A 95 3.15 21.05 12.18
N GLU A 96 2.17 21.01 13.09
CA GLU A 96 2.09 19.98 14.12
C GLU A 96 1.99 18.58 13.51
N LEU A 97 1.17 18.40 12.46
CA LEU A 97 1.05 17.13 11.75
C LEU A 97 2.40 16.69 11.16
N LYS A 98 3.12 17.61 10.50
CA LYS A 98 4.45 17.30 9.95
C LYS A 98 5.49 17.04 11.04
N LEU A 99 5.39 17.67 12.21
CA LEU A 99 6.26 17.37 13.34
C LEU A 99 6.01 15.95 13.87
N LEU A 100 4.74 15.56 14.03
CA LEU A 100 4.37 14.21 14.47
C LEU A 100 4.81 13.14 13.46
N LEU A 101 4.57 13.35 12.16
CA LEU A 101 5.01 12.42 11.11
C LEU A 101 6.54 12.28 11.03
N ARG A 102 7.29 13.29 11.48
CA ARG A 102 8.76 13.28 11.55
C ARG A 102 9.30 12.76 12.89
N ASN A 103 8.46 12.17 13.73
CA ASN A 103 8.89 11.56 14.98
C ASN A 103 10.03 10.55 14.72
N PRO A 104 11.11 10.57 15.51
CA PRO A 104 12.23 9.65 15.35
C PRO A 104 11.84 8.17 15.30
N GLU A 105 10.83 7.75 16.06
CA GLU A 105 10.35 6.36 16.09
C GLU A 105 9.75 5.95 14.75
N ILE A 106 8.92 6.82 14.15
CA ILE A 106 8.34 6.60 12.83
C ILE A 106 9.44 6.52 11.77
N LYS A 107 10.42 7.43 11.84
CA LYS A 107 11.56 7.45 10.92
C LYS A 107 12.38 6.15 11.00
N LEU A 108 12.62 5.64 12.21
CA LEU A 108 13.31 4.37 12.40
C LEU A 108 12.53 3.19 11.83
N ALA A 109 11.20 3.15 12.05
CA ALA A 109 10.34 2.11 11.48
C ALA A 109 10.35 2.11 9.94
N ILE A 110 10.28 3.30 9.32
CA ILE A 110 10.37 3.45 7.87
C ILE A 110 11.75 3.00 7.36
N GLN A 111 12.83 3.36 8.05
CA GLN A 111 14.19 2.96 7.66
C GLN A 111 14.42 1.46 7.76
N ASP A 112 13.95 0.82 8.84
CA ASP A 112 14.01 -0.63 9.01
C ASP A 112 13.24 -1.35 7.91
N PHE A 113 12.01 -0.90 7.62
CA PHE A 113 11.20 -1.44 6.53
C PHE A 113 11.88 -1.30 5.16
N SER A 114 12.39 -0.09 4.85
CA SER A 114 13.11 0.17 3.60
C SER A 114 14.37 -0.69 3.47
N SER A 115 15.12 -0.88 4.56
CA SER A 115 16.31 -1.75 4.56
C SER A 115 15.97 -3.19 4.24
N LYS A 116 14.91 -3.74 4.87
CA LYS A 116 14.44 -5.11 4.61
C LYS A 116 14.02 -5.30 3.15
N LEU A 117 13.31 -4.33 2.57
CA LEU A 117 12.95 -4.37 1.16
C LEU A 117 14.17 -4.33 0.24
N LYS A 118 15.15 -3.46 0.52
CA LYS A 118 16.40 -3.39 -0.25
C LYS A 118 17.15 -4.72 -0.24
N ASP A 119 17.19 -5.42 0.89
CA ASP A 119 17.85 -6.71 0.99
C ASP A 119 17.12 -7.80 0.19
N ILE A 120 15.79 -7.76 0.11
CA ILE A 120 15.00 -8.65 -0.75
C ILE A 120 15.26 -8.34 -2.22
N LEU A 121 15.21 -7.06 -2.63
CA LEU A 121 15.47 -6.65 -4.01
C LEU A 121 16.87 -7.07 -4.49
N LYS A 122 17.89 -6.96 -3.63
CA LYS A 122 19.24 -7.46 -3.93
C LYS A 122 19.27 -8.97 -4.16
N LYS A 123 18.56 -9.75 -3.34
CA LYS A 123 18.48 -11.22 -3.49
C LYS A 123 17.75 -11.64 -4.77
N MET A 124 16.86 -10.78 -5.26
CA MET A 124 16.11 -10.99 -6.50
C MET A 124 16.82 -10.46 -7.74
N ASP A 125 18.03 -9.91 -7.61
CA ASP A 125 18.75 -9.23 -8.70
C ASP A 125 17.88 -8.18 -9.42
N ALA A 126 17.12 -7.41 -8.63
CA ALA A 126 16.15 -6.46 -9.16
C ALA A 126 16.83 -5.29 -9.89
N GLN A 127 16.13 -4.73 -10.87
CA GLN A 127 16.58 -3.56 -11.62
C GLN A 127 16.64 -2.30 -10.75
N GLU A 128 17.47 -1.33 -11.14
CA GLU A 128 17.67 -0.07 -10.42
C GLU A 128 16.35 0.69 -10.17
N ASP A 129 15.41 0.64 -11.12
CA ASP A 129 14.12 1.32 -11.00
C ASP A 129 13.25 0.76 -9.85
N ALA A 130 13.41 -0.52 -9.50
CA ALA A 130 12.76 -1.09 -8.32
C ALA A 130 13.31 -0.47 -7.03
N PHE A 131 14.60 -0.14 -6.98
CA PHE A 131 15.20 0.54 -5.83
C PHE A 131 14.78 2.00 -5.74
N LYS A 132 14.69 2.72 -6.87
CA LYS A 132 14.19 4.12 -6.92
C LYS A 132 12.77 4.22 -6.39
N THR A 133 11.95 3.20 -6.63
CA THR A 133 10.58 3.13 -6.12
C THR A 133 10.51 3.20 -4.59
N LEU A 134 11.55 2.73 -3.88
CA LEU A 134 11.62 2.78 -2.41
C LEU A 134 11.97 4.18 -1.86
N GLU A 135 12.31 5.14 -2.71
CA GLU A 135 12.58 6.52 -2.29
C GLU A 135 11.30 7.33 -2.08
N ASN A 136 10.18 6.87 -2.66
CA ASN A 136 8.87 7.51 -2.50
C ASN A 136 8.05 6.81 -1.41
N LEU A 137 7.85 7.48 -0.27
CA LEU A 137 7.08 6.96 0.86
C LEU A 137 5.63 6.62 0.51
N GLY A 138 5.00 7.43 -0.35
CA GLY A 138 3.63 7.18 -0.82
C GLY A 138 3.55 5.89 -1.62
N VAL A 139 4.50 5.66 -2.54
CA VAL A 139 4.54 4.42 -3.32
C VAL A 139 4.82 3.22 -2.41
N MET A 140 5.72 3.34 -1.43
CA MET A 140 5.92 2.28 -0.43
C MET A 140 4.65 2.01 0.39
N GLY A 141 3.90 3.04 0.77
CA GLY A 141 2.63 2.92 1.47
C GLY A 141 1.60 2.13 0.65
N TYR A 142 1.44 2.49 -0.62
CA TYR A 142 0.57 1.77 -1.55
C TYR A 142 0.99 0.32 -1.77
N LEU A 143 2.28 0.08 -2.06
CA LEU A 143 2.82 -1.27 -2.26
C LEU A 143 2.58 -2.15 -1.03
N ARG A 144 2.83 -1.63 0.18
CA ARG A 144 2.62 -2.38 1.41
C ARG A 144 1.14 -2.66 1.65
N ARG A 145 0.26 -1.67 1.45
CA ARG A 145 -1.20 -1.84 1.56
C ARG A 145 -1.69 -2.91 0.59
N ASP A 146 -1.29 -2.84 -0.67
CA ASP A 146 -1.75 -3.75 -1.72
C ASP A 146 -1.20 -5.16 -1.51
N ALA A 147 0.02 -5.30 -1.01
CA ALA A 147 0.58 -6.59 -0.60
C ALA A 147 -0.23 -7.20 0.56
N LEU A 148 -0.53 -6.42 1.61
CA LEU A 148 -1.34 -6.90 2.73
C LEU A 148 -2.75 -7.29 2.29
N LYS A 149 -3.39 -6.46 1.45
CA LYS A 149 -4.71 -6.75 0.87
C LYS A 149 -4.68 -8.03 0.02
N SER A 150 -3.62 -8.22 -0.77
CA SER A 150 -3.45 -9.43 -1.58
C SER A 150 -3.30 -10.67 -0.72
N MET A 151 -2.63 -10.57 0.43
CA MET A 151 -2.52 -11.67 1.40
C MET A 151 -3.85 -11.95 2.11
N ASP A 152 -4.59 -10.92 2.51
CA ASP A 152 -5.90 -11.04 3.18
C ASP A 152 -6.97 -11.64 2.25
N THR A 153 -6.94 -11.28 0.97
CA THR A 153 -7.89 -11.74 -0.04
C THR A 153 -7.43 -12.97 -0.83
N LEU A 154 -6.26 -13.53 -0.47
CA LEU A 154 -5.68 -14.66 -1.19
C LEU A 154 -6.61 -15.88 -1.09
N THR A 155 -7.15 -16.30 -2.23
CA THR A 155 -7.97 -17.50 -2.32
C THR A 155 -7.15 -18.63 -2.90
N VAL A 156 -7.14 -19.77 -2.21
CA VAL A 156 -6.36 -20.95 -2.60
C VAL A 156 -7.26 -21.93 -3.36
N HIS A 157 -6.88 -22.26 -4.58
CA HIS A 157 -7.58 -23.22 -5.42
C HIS A 157 -6.68 -24.40 -5.77
N GLN A 158 -7.08 -25.58 -5.33
CA GLN A 158 -6.37 -26.81 -5.69
C GLN A 158 -7.00 -27.46 -6.93
N PHE A 159 -6.19 -27.66 -7.97
CA PHE A 159 -6.64 -28.23 -9.24
C PHE A 159 -6.37 -29.73 -9.35
N THR A 160 -5.27 -30.21 -8.76
CA THR A 160 -4.95 -31.65 -8.71
C THR A 160 -4.42 -32.05 -7.34
N GLN A 161 -4.63 -33.30 -6.96
CA GLN A 161 -4.08 -33.93 -5.76
C GLN A 161 -3.34 -35.20 -6.16
N GLY A 162 -2.13 -35.40 -5.62
CA GLY A 162 -1.43 -36.67 -5.73
C GLY A 162 -0.27 -36.76 -4.75
N GLU A 163 0.61 -37.73 -4.97
CA GLU A 163 1.81 -37.90 -4.13
C GLU A 163 2.73 -36.68 -4.26
N THR A 164 3.13 -36.13 -3.12
CA THR A 164 4.08 -35.02 -3.04
C THR A 164 5.49 -35.55 -3.15
N THR A 165 6.32 -34.87 -3.94
CA THR A 165 7.71 -35.26 -4.23
C THR A 165 8.72 -34.50 -3.37
N SER A 166 8.36 -33.31 -2.85
CA SER A 166 9.25 -32.49 -2.03
C SER A 166 8.55 -31.91 -0.79
N LYS A 167 9.33 -31.73 0.29
CA LYS A 167 8.94 -30.93 1.46
C LYS A 167 9.12 -29.42 1.25
N TYR A 168 10.01 -29.03 0.35
CA TYR A 168 10.36 -27.63 0.11
C TYR A 168 10.27 -27.33 -1.38
N LEU A 169 9.39 -26.38 -1.74
CA LEU A 169 9.27 -25.88 -3.10
C LEU A 169 10.15 -24.65 -3.26
N GLN A 170 10.96 -24.65 -4.32
CA GLN A 170 11.80 -23.50 -4.64
C GLN A 170 11.01 -22.52 -5.53
N PRO A 171 11.05 -21.21 -5.25
CA PRO A 171 10.47 -20.22 -6.14
C PRO A 171 11.30 -20.14 -7.42
N LYS A 172 10.61 -20.08 -8.56
CA LYS A 172 11.19 -19.71 -9.85
C LYS A 172 11.38 -18.20 -9.87
N GLN A 173 12.50 -17.75 -10.44
CA GLN A 173 12.81 -16.32 -10.57
C GLN A 173 12.00 -15.65 -11.69
N ASP A 174 11.62 -16.41 -12.71
CA ASP A 174 10.84 -15.91 -13.83
C ASP A 174 9.38 -15.61 -13.43
N ILE A 175 8.87 -14.48 -13.90
CA ILE A 175 7.45 -14.12 -13.85
C ILE A 175 6.82 -14.46 -15.20
N PHE A 176 5.81 -15.31 -15.20
CA PHE A 176 5.16 -15.77 -16.43
C PHE A 176 3.95 -14.92 -16.77
N LEU A 177 3.78 -14.60 -18.05
CA LEU A 177 2.61 -13.87 -18.54
C LEU A 177 1.56 -14.83 -19.11
N PHE A 178 0.31 -14.68 -18.69
CA PHE A 178 -0.81 -15.50 -19.15
C PHE A 178 -1.98 -14.65 -19.63
N TRP A 179 -2.72 -15.16 -20.60
CA TRP A 179 -3.97 -14.57 -21.08
C TRP A 179 -5.20 -15.00 -20.27
N ASN A 180 -5.09 -16.11 -19.52
CA ASN A 180 -6.17 -16.63 -18.67
C ASN A 180 -5.62 -17.64 -17.66
N MET A 181 -6.41 -17.91 -16.62
CA MET A 181 -6.09 -18.88 -15.56
C MET A 181 -5.85 -20.30 -16.11
N ALA A 182 -6.61 -20.72 -17.12
CA ALA A 182 -6.45 -22.06 -17.70
C ALA A 182 -5.05 -22.25 -18.33
N ALA A 183 -4.43 -21.19 -18.87
CA ALA A 183 -3.06 -21.24 -19.35
C ALA A 183 -2.05 -21.41 -18.21
N ALA A 184 -2.25 -20.72 -17.09
CA ALA A 184 -1.41 -20.86 -15.89
C ALA A 184 -1.47 -22.30 -15.33
N VAL A 185 -2.67 -22.86 -15.20
CA VAL A 185 -2.87 -24.25 -14.73
C VAL A 185 -2.20 -25.25 -15.68
N ARG A 186 -2.38 -25.11 -16.99
CA ARG A 186 -1.74 -26.01 -17.98
C ARG A 186 -0.22 -25.96 -17.93
N LEU A 187 0.37 -24.79 -17.70
CA LEU A 187 1.82 -24.68 -17.53
C LEU A 187 2.24 -25.34 -16.21
N GLY A 188 1.55 -25.05 -15.11
CA GLY A 188 1.84 -25.64 -13.79
C GLY A 188 1.82 -27.18 -13.78
N LEU A 189 0.91 -27.81 -14.53
CA LEU A 189 0.87 -29.26 -14.68
C LEU A 189 2.09 -29.85 -15.41
N LYS A 190 2.78 -29.05 -16.24
CA LYS A 190 3.94 -29.49 -17.05
C LYS A 190 5.28 -29.11 -16.44
N MET A 191 5.29 -28.18 -15.49
CA MET A 191 6.52 -27.70 -14.87
C MET A 191 7.07 -28.69 -13.85
N SER A 192 8.39 -28.61 -13.63
CA SER A 192 9.02 -29.23 -12.47
C SER A 192 8.50 -28.63 -11.17
N ASP A 193 8.64 -29.37 -10.08
CA ASP A 193 8.17 -28.92 -8.78
C ASP A 193 8.82 -27.59 -8.38
N GLY A 194 8.00 -26.73 -7.80
CA GLY A 194 8.38 -25.37 -7.45
C GLY A 194 7.18 -24.45 -7.31
N VAL A 195 7.46 -23.19 -7.05
CA VAL A 195 6.45 -22.12 -7.02
C VAL A 195 6.82 -21.11 -8.10
N PHE A 196 5.87 -20.59 -8.86
CA PHE A 196 6.13 -19.46 -9.75
C PHE A 196 5.03 -18.41 -9.65
N LEU A 197 5.40 -17.17 -9.96
CA LEU A 197 4.46 -16.06 -10.06
C LEU A 197 4.01 -15.90 -11.50
N GLY A 198 2.70 -15.86 -11.71
CA GLY A 198 2.07 -15.57 -12.99
C GLY A 198 1.35 -14.23 -12.95
N LEU A 199 1.45 -13.44 -14.01
CA LEU A 199 0.56 -12.31 -14.28
C LEU A 199 -0.49 -12.77 -15.30
N VAL A 200 -1.74 -12.86 -14.88
CA VAL A 200 -2.87 -13.07 -15.79
C VAL A 200 -3.33 -11.71 -16.27
N ARG A 201 -3.08 -11.37 -17.54
CA ARG A 201 -3.58 -10.15 -18.17
C ARG A 201 -4.99 -10.37 -18.68
N ASP A 202 -5.88 -9.48 -18.27
CA ASP A 202 -7.18 -9.35 -18.92
C ASP A 202 -7.04 -8.55 -20.23
N GLN A 203 -7.99 -8.74 -21.15
CA GLN A 203 -8.05 -7.98 -22.41
C GLN A 203 -8.34 -6.50 -22.16
N PHE A 204 -8.97 -6.18 -21.03
CA PHE A 204 -9.11 -4.83 -20.51
C PHE A 204 -8.12 -4.69 -19.35
N GLU A 205 -7.15 -3.78 -19.45
CA GLU A 205 -5.99 -3.73 -18.52
C GLU A 205 -6.36 -3.67 -17.03
N TYR A 206 -7.59 -3.28 -16.72
CA TYR A 206 -8.16 -3.07 -15.39
C TYR A 206 -8.45 -4.34 -14.58
N ALA A 207 -8.42 -5.54 -15.16
CA ALA A 207 -8.67 -6.79 -14.43
C ALA A 207 -7.48 -7.76 -14.49
N SER A 208 -6.26 -7.27 -14.71
CA SER A 208 -5.06 -8.09 -14.61
C SER A 208 -4.75 -8.43 -13.15
N PHE A 209 -4.39 -9.67 -12.84
CA PHE A 209 -4.08 -10.10 -11.48
C PHE A 209 -2.91 -11.08 -11.44
N PHE A 210 -2.22 -11.11 -10.30
CA PHE A 210 -1.16 -12.09 -10.04
C PHE A 210 -1.74 -13.40 -9.51
N VAL A 211 -1.11 -14.51 -9.89
CA VAL A 211 -1.41 -15.87 -9.40
C VAL A 211 -0.13 -16.52 -8.93
N LEU A 212 -0.20 -17.23 -7.79
CA LEU A 212 0.94 -17.96 -7.25
C LEU A 212 0.71 -19.45 -7.47
N VAL A 213 1.42 -20.04 -8.43
CA VAL A 213 1.22 -21.44 -8.77
C VAL A 213 2.26 -22.29 -8.04
N ALA A 214 1.81 -23.22 -7.21
CA ALA A 214 2.63 -24.18 -6.47
C ALA A 214 2.41 -25.60 -7.00
N LYS A 215 3.46 -26.19 -7.55
CA LYS A 215 3.48 -27.54 -8.10
C LYS A 215 4.35 -28.46 -7.23
N ASN A 216 3.78 -29.54 -6.72
CA ASN A 216 4.47 -30.55 -5.90
C ASN A 216 4.00 -31.97 -6.24
N GLY A 217 4.76 -32.68 -7.07
CA GLY A 217 4.44 -34.05 -7.48
C GLY A 217 3.11 -34.13 -8.23
N GLY A 218 2.14 -34.89 -7.74
CA GLY A 218 0.79 -34.92 -8.34
C GLY A 218 -0.10 -33.73 -7.97
N THR A 219 0.35 -32.86 -7.06
CA THR A 219 -0.48 -31.78 -6.49
C THR A 219 -0.17 -30.44 -7.16
N LEU A 220 -1.21 -29.73 -7.58
CA LEU A 220 -1.14 -28.39 -8.14
C LEU A 220 -2.14 -27.47 -7.43
N THR A 221 -1.61 -26.39 -6.89
CA THR A 221 -2.37 -25.35 -6.20
C THR A 221 -2.07 -24.01 -6.85
N VAL A 222 -3.08 -23.16 -6.98
CA VAL A 222 -2.99 -21.78 -7.48
C VAL A 222 -3.64 -20.84 -6.49
#